data_AF-A0A353W154-F1
#
_entry.id   AF-A0A353W154-F1
#
_cell.length_a   1.000
_cell.length_b   1.000
_cell.length_c   1.000
_cell.angle_alpha   90.00
_cell.angle_beta   90.00
_cell.angle_gamma   90.00
#
_symmetry.space_group_name_H-M   'P 1'
#
loop_
_entity.id
_entity.type
_entity.pdbx_description
1 polymer ?
#
loop_
_entity_poly.entity_id
_entity_poly.type
_entity_poly.pdbx_seq_one_letter_code
_entity_poly.pdbx_strand_id
1 'polypeptide(L)'
;MLLFILLHYHTIMLVRCAMAKKKQKKKKFEINLISMIFYALALYMIFTIVNQRLDLNTIENRKQAKIDEKKDIELELLNLQDDLAKINDPKQFLQMVEKIARDEYKMVKPYETVYIDKSKTKNEFNANGNE
;
A
#
# COMPACT_ATOMS: atom_id res chain seq x y z
N MET A 1 -5.06 -16.01 -31.67
CA MET A 1 -3.97 -15.12 -32.12
C MET A 1 -4.15 -14.63 -33.56
N LEU A 2 -4.35 -15.52 -34.55
CA LEU A 2 -4.59 -15.12 -35.96
C LEU A 2 -5.78 -14.15 -36.17
N LEU A 3 -6.87 -14.31 -35.41
CA LEU A 3 -8.07 -13.48 -35.55
C LEU A 3 -7.81 -12.00 -35.19
N PHE A 4 -6.97 -11.75 -34.17
CA PHE A 4 -6.58 -10.41 -33.74
C PHE A 4 -5.70 -9.73 -34.80
N ILE A 5 -4.80 -10.50 -35.42
CA ILE A 5 -3.93 -10.01 -36.49
C ILE A 5 -4.77 -9.59 -37.70
N LEU A 6 -5.76 -10.41 -38.10
CA LEU A 6 -6.69 -10.10 -39.20
C LEU A 6 -7.55 -8.84 -38.93
N LEU A 7 -8.07 -8.69 -37.71
CA LEU A 7 -8.82 -7.48 -37.31
C LEU A 7 -7.95 -6.22 -37.33
N HIS A 8 -6.69 -6.34 -36.91
CA HIS A 8 -5.73 -5.24 -36.92
C HIS A 8 -5.33 -4.84 -38.36
N TYR A 9 -5.10 -5.81 -39.25
CA TYR A 9 -4.82 -5.52 -40.65
C TYR A 9 -6.04 -4.92 -41.37
N HIS A 10 -7.26 -5.39 -41.07
CA HIS A 10 -8.48 -4.84 -41.66
C HIS A 10 -8.73 -3.39 -41.23
N THR A 11 -8.50 -3.07 -39.94
CA THR A 11 -8.61 -1.69 -39.44
C THR A 11 -7.54 -0.78 -40.05
N ILE A 12 -6.29 -1.24 -40.17
CA ILE A 12 -5.22 -0.48 -40.84
C ILE A 12 -5.52 -0.27 -42.33
N MET A 13 -6.08 -1.26 -43.01
CA MET A 13 -6.45 -1.19 -44.43
C MET A 13 -7.61 -0.20 -44.66
N LEU A 14 -8.64 -0.21 -43.81
CA LEU A 14 -9.73 0.77 -43.86
C LEU A 14 -9.22 2.21 -43.65
N VAL A 15 -8.30 2.40 -42.70
CA VAL A 15 -7.68 3.71 -42.43
C VAL A 15 -6.84 4.19 -43.63
N ARG A 16 -6.16 3.29 -44.34
CA ARG A 16 -5.42 3.61 -45.58
C ARG A 16 -6.34 3.88 -46.77
N CYS A 17 -7.44 3.15 -46.92
CA CYS A 17 -8.42 3.36 -48.00
C CYS A 17 -9.20 4.67 -47.86
N ALA A 18 -9.42 5.16 -46.63
CA ALA A 18 -10.04 6.47 -46.39
C ALA A 18 -9.17 7.68 -46.83
N MET A 19 -7.91 7.45 -47.24
CA MET A 19 -6.95 8.50 -47.62
C MET A 19 -6.77 8.63 -49.15
N ALA A 20 -7.85 8.45 -49.93
CA ALA A 20 -7.88 8.86 -51.33
C ALA A 20 -7.88 10.41 -51.41
N LYS A 21 -6.71 11.00 -51.69
CA LYS A 21 -6.47 12.44 -51.68
C LYS A 21 -7.26 13.15 -52.79
N LYS A 22 -8.43 13.70 -52.44
CA LYS A 22 -9.12 14.73 -53.23
C LYS A 22 -8.25 16.00 -53.19
N LYS A 23 -7.85 16.53 -54.36
CA LYS A 23 -7.04 17.76 -54.47
C LYS A 23 -7.88 18.96 -53.99
N GLN A 24 -7.85 19.21 -52.68
CA GLN A 24 -8.57 20.31 -52.05
C GLN A 24 -7.95 21.63 -52.51
N LYS A 25 -8.76 22.52 -53.11
CA LYS A 25 -8.37 23.91 -53.37
C LYS A 25 -7.87 24.48 -52.03
N LYS A 26 -6.67 25.05 -52.00
CA LYS A 26 -6.12 25.68 -50.79
C LYS A 26 -7.01 26.86 -50.38
N LYS A 27 -7.99 26.60 -49.51
CA LYS A 27 -8.73 27.64 -48.81
C LYS A 27 -7.71 28.33 -47.90
N LYS A 28 -7.48 29.63 -48.09
CA LYS A 28 -6.61 30.40 -47.21
C LYS A 28 -7.19 30.27 -45.80
N PHE A 29 -6.38 29.73 -44.88
CA PHE A 29 -6.76 29.52 -43.49
C PHE A 29 -6.66 30.89 -42.81
N GLU A 30 -7.75 31.65 -42.82
CA GLU A 30 -7.83 32.87 -42.01
C GLU A 30 -8.00 32.43 -40.57
N ILE A 31 -6.88 32.34 -39.86
CA ILE A 31 -6.85 31.93 -38.45
C ILE A 31 -7.38 33.13 -37.65
N ASN A 32 -8.62 33.05 -37.18
CA ASN A 32 -9.12 34.02 -36.23
C ASN A 32 -8.32 33.87 -34.93
N LEU A 33 -7.57 34.89 -34.53
CA LEU A 33 -6.73 34.90 -33.33
C LEU A 33 -7.49 34.46 -32.06
N ILE A 34 -8.77 34.83 -31.97
CA ILE A 34 -9.70 34.42 -30.90
C ILE A 34 -9.84 32.90 -30.85
N SER A 35 -9.97 32.22 -32.00
CA SER A 35 -10.08 30.77 -32.05
C SER A 35 -8.79 30.08 -31.61
N MET A 36 -7.62 30.66 -31.95
CA MET A 36 -6.32 30.15 -31.52
C MET A 36 -6.14 30.23 -30.00
N ILE A 37 -6.54 31.34 -29.38
CA ILE A 37 -6.54 31.51 -27.92
C ILE A 37 -7.48 30.48 -27.27
N PHE A 38 -8.67 30.27 -27.84
CA PHE A 38 -9.63 29.30 -27.31
C PHE A 38 -9.08 27.86 -27.36
N TYR A 39 -8.41 27.47 -28.45
CA TYR A 39 -7.74 26.16 -28.53
C TYR A 39 -6.60 26.02 -27.53
N ALA A 40 -5.80 27.07 -27.31
CA ALA A 40 -4.73 27.06 -26.31
C ALA A 40 -5.30 26.87 -24.89
N LEU A 41 -6.40 27.56 -24.57
CA LEU A 41 -7.08 27.41 -23.28
C LEU A 41 -7.69 26.02 -23.12
N ALA A 42 -8.32 25.48 -24.16
CA ALA A 42 -8.86 24.12 -24.14
C ALA A 42 -7.77 23.06 -23.90
N LEU A 43 -6.62 23.18 -24.58
CA LEU A 43 -5.48 22.28 -24.38
C LEU A 43 -4.90 22.39 -22.97
N TYR A 44 -4.77 23.60 -22.44
CA TYR A 44 -4.33 23.82 -21.06
C TYR A 44 -5.25 23.14 -20.04
N MET A 45 -6.56 23.28 -20.22
CA MET A 45 -7.56 22.65 -19.35
C MET A 45 -7.47 21.12 -19.40
N ILE A 46 -7.35 20.54 -20.61
CA ILE A 46 -7.19 19.10 -20.77
C ILE A 46 -5.93 18.60 -20.05
N PHE A 47 -4.79 19.25 -20.27
CA PHE A 47 -3.53 18.89 -19.63
C PHE A 47 -3.62 18.97 -18.10
N THR A 48 -4.24 20.04 -17.59
CA THR A 48 -4.45 20.26 -16.16
C THR A 48 -5.33 19.16 -15.55
N ILE A 49 -6.45 18.82 -16.20
CA ILE A 49 -7.37 17.78 -15.72
C ILE A 49 -6.67 16.42 -15.68
N VAL A 50 -5.88 16.08 -16.71
CA VAL A 50 -5.15 14.80 -16.74
C VAL A 50 -4.15 14.71 -15.57
N ASN A 51 -3.36 15.75 -15.34
CA ASN A 51 -2.39 15.77 -14.24
C ASN A 51 -3.10 15.69 -12.87
N GLN A 52 -4.17 16.47 -12.68
CA GLN A 52 -4.95 16.43 -11.45
C GLN A 52 -5.54 15.04 -11.17
N ARG A 53 -5.95 14.28 -12.20
CA ARG A 53 -6.46 12.91 -12.01
C ARG A 53 -5.37 11.96 -11.53
N LEU A 54 -4.15 12.10 -12.03
CA LEU A 54 -3.00 11.29 -11.58
C LEU A 54 -2.64 11.59 -10.13
N ASP A 55 -2.64 12.88 -9.76
CA ASP A 55 -2.36 13.32 -8.39
C ASP A 55 -3.44 12.82 -7.42
N LEU A 56 -4.73 12.94 -7.79
CA LEU A 56 -5.84 12.44 -6.98
C LEU A 56 -5.72 10.93 -6.73
N ASN A 57 -5.43 10.14 -7.76
CA ASN A 57 -5.24 8.70 -7.60
C ASN A 57 -4.07 8.39 -6.66
N THR A 58 -2.97 9.15 -6.76
CA THR A 58 -1.81 8.98 -5.87
C THR A 58 -2.15 9.33 -4.42
N ILE A 59 -2.88 10.42 -4.20
CA ILE A 59 -3.32 10.85 -2.87
C ILE A 59 -4.30 9.84 -2.28
N GLU A 60 -5.23 9.31 -3.07
CA GLU A 60 -6.20 8.31 -2.63
C GLU A 60 -5.51 7.00 -2.23
N ASN A 61 -4.55 6.52 -3.01
CA ASN A 61 -3.75 5.35 -2.65
C ASN A 61 -2.95 5.56 -1.36
N ARG A 62 -2.33 6.74 -1.18
CA ARG A 62 -1.62 7.08 0.07
C ARG A 62 -2.57 7.16 1.27
N LYS A 63 -3.77 7.70 1.07
CA LYS A 63 -4.81 7.75 2.10
C LYS A 63 -5.25 6.35 2.49
N GLN A 64 -5.48 5.46 1.52
CA GLN A 64 -5.88 4.09 1.79
C GLN A 64 -4.79 3.34 2.57
N ALA A 65 -3.53 3.45 2.15
CA ALA A 65 -2.41 2.85 2.89
C ALA A 65 -2.34 3.34 4.34
N LYS A 66 -2.61 4.63 4.60
CA LYS A 66 -2.66 5.19 5.95
C LYS A 66 -3.87 4.71 6.76
N ILE A 67 -5.01 4.46 6.11
CA ILE A 67 -6.19 3.86 6.77
C ILE A 67 -5.90 2.42 7.17
N ASP A 68 -5.26 1.65 6.30
CA ASP A 68 -4.88 0.26 6.56
C ASP A 68 -3.86 0.20 7.71
N GLU A 69 -2.81 1.03 7.67
CA GLU A 69 -1.83 1.16 8.76
C GLU A 69 -2.50 1.54 10.09
N LYS A 70 -3.45 2.48 10.08
CA LYS A 70 -4.21 2.87 11.27
C LYS A 70 -5.01 1.69 11.82
N LYS A 71 -5.64 0.91 10.95
CA LYS A 71 -6.45 -0.25 11.35
C LYS A 71 -5.58 -1.34 11.98
N ASP A 72 -4.39 -1.59 11.42
CA ASP A 72 -3.44 -2.55 11.98
C ASP A 72 -2.97 -2.11 13.36
N ILE A 73 -2.63 -0.82 13.52
CA ILE A 73 -2.27 -0.24 14.83
C ILE A 73 -3.44 -0.32 15.82
N GLU A 74 -4.68 -0.06 15.40
CA GLU A 74 -5.86 -0.18 16.26
C GLU A 74 -6.07 -1.63 16.73
N LEU A 75 -5.81 -2.63 15.87
CA LEU A 75 -5.86 -4.04 16.24
C LEU A 75 -4.74 -4.41 17.23
N GLU A 76 -3.51 -3.96 16.99
CA GLU A 76 -2.41 -4.14 17.93
C GLU A 76 -2.74 -3.54 19.30
N LEU A 77 -3.26 -2.32 19.32
CA LEU A 77 -3.65 -1.63 20.56
C LEU A 77 -4.75 -2.40 21.31
N LEU A 78 -5.72 -2.97 20.59
CA LEU A 78 -6.77 -3.80 21.19
C LEU A 78 -6.20 -5.10 21.78
N ASN A 79 -5.28 -5.77 21.09
CA ASN A 79 -4.58 -6.94 21.61
C ASN A 79 -3.77 -6.60 22.87
N LEU A 80 -3.02 -5.49 22.84
CA LEU A 80 -2.26 -5.02 24.00
C LEU A 80 -3.19 -4.71 25.19
N GLN A 81 -4.36 -4.09 24.95
CA GLN A 81 -5.33 -3.85 26.03
C GLN A 81 -5.87 -5.15 26.64
N ASP A 82 -6.17 -6.15 25.82
CA ASP A 82 -6.59 -7.46 26.30
C ASP A 82 -5.49 -8.14 27.12
N ASP A 83 -4.24 -8.03 26.68
CA ASP A 83 -3.08 -8.53 27.40
C ASP A 83 -2.86 -7.80 28.73
N LEU A 84 -3.06 -6.47 28.79
CA LEU A 84 -3.05 -5.71 30.05
C LEU A 84 -4.17 -6.15 31.00
N ALA A 85 -5.36 -6.43 30.50
CA ALA A 85 -6.47 -6.90 31.33
C ALA A 85 -6.15 -8.25 32.00
N LYS A 86 -5.44 -9.13 31.29
CA LYS A 86 -4.98 -10.44 31.78
C LYS A 86 -3.90 -10.36 32.86
N ILE A 87 -3.19 -9.24 33.00
CA ILE A 87 -2.17 -9.05 34.06
C ILE A 87 -2.77 -9.19 35.46
N ASN A 88 -4.03 -8.79 35.63
CA ASN A 88 -4.70 -8.83 36.94
C ASN A 88 -5.01 -10.26 37.42
N ASP A 89 -5.06 -11.26 36.52
CA ASP A 89 -5.23 -12.66 36.87
C ASP A 89 -3.88 -13.41 36.76
N PRO A 90 -3.31 -13.92 37.86
CA PRO A 90 -2.02 -14.59 37.86
C PRO A 90 -1.93 -15.79 36.89
N LYS A 91 -3.05 -16.50 36.63
CA LYS A 91 -3.04 -17.62 35.68
C LYS A 91 -2.96 -17.15 34.23
N GLN A 92 -3.67 -16.07 33.90
CA GLN A 92 -3.68 -15.49 32.55
C GLN A 92 -2.35 -14.77 32.25
N PHE A 93 -1.78 -14.08 33.25
CA PHE A 93 -0.46 -13.48 33.16
C PHE A 93 0.65 -14.50 32.87
N LEU A 94 0.65 -15.65 33.56
CA LEU A 94 1.62 -16.73 33.32
C LEU A 94 1.55 -17.25 31.87
N GLN A 95 0.34 -17.45 31.34
CA GLN A 95 0.16 -17.89 29.94
C GLN A 95 0.65 -16.84 28.93
N MET A 96 0.41 -15.56 29.21
CA MET A 96 0.91 -14.45 28.39
C MET A 96 2.45 -14.42 28.35
N VAL A 97 3.11 -14.51 29.50
CA VAL A 97 4.59 -14.54 29.59
C VAL A 97 5.16 -15.75 28.87
N GLU A 98 4.55 -16.93 29.03
CA GLU A 98 4.99 -18.16 28.36
C GLU A 98 4.84 -18.06 26.83
N LYS A 99 3.75 -17.45 26.35
CA LYS A 99 3.53 -17.19 24.93
C LYS A 99 4.61 -16.26 24.36
N ILE A 100 4.90 -15.13 25.02
CA ILE A 100 5.96 -14.19 24.59
C ILE A 100 7.34 -14.86 24.59
N ALA A 101 7.66 -15.66 25.62
CA ALA A 101 8.94 -16.37 25.70
C ALA A 101 9.14 -17.39 24.56
N ARG A 102 8.05 -18.00 24.06
CA ARG A 102 8.08 -18.91 22.91
C ARG A 102 8.10 -18.19 21.56
N ASP A 103 7.17 -17.27 21.36
CA ASP A 103 6.91 -16.65 20.06
C ASP A 103 8.03 -15.65 19.70
N GLU A 104 8.39 -14.77 20.64
CA GLU A 104 9.36 -13.69 20.40
C GLU A 104 10.80 -14.15 20.68
N TYR A 105 11.03 -14.81 21.81
CA TYR A 105 12.38 -15.13 22.26
C TYR A 105 12.84 -16.56 21.93
N LYS A 106 11.94 -17.44 21.49
CA LYS A 106 12.21 -18.87 21.22
C LYS A 106 12.97 -19.56 22.35
N MET A 107 12.78 -19.08 23.58
CA MET A 107 13.50 -19.55 24.77
C MET A 107 12.97 -20.89 25.28
N VAL A 108 11.80 -21.33 24.80
CA VAL A 108 11.14 -22.57 25.20
C VAL A 108 10.62 -23.27 23.95
N LYS A 109 10.81 -24.60 23.84
CA LYS A 109 10.25 -25.39 22.73
C LYS A 109 8.74 -25.58 22.92
N PRO A 110 7.97 -25.79 21.84
CA PRO A 110 6.57 -26.16 21.97
C PRO A 110 6.46 -27.48 22.74
N TYR A 111 5.50 -27.55 23.68
CA TYR A 111 5.18 -28.73 24.52
C TYR A 111 6.17 -29.08 25.64
N GLU A 112 7.15 -28.20 25.94
CA GLU A 112 8.04 -28.35 27.10
C GLU A 112 7.73 -27.28 28.16
N THR A 113 7.63 -27.66 29.44
CA THR A 113 7.43 -26.74 30.56
C THR A 113 8.75 -26.50 31.29
N VAL A 114 9.13 -25.24 31.49
CA VAL A 114 10.35 -24.88 32.23
C VAL A 114 10.17 -25.21 33.71
N TYR A 115 10.96 -26.16 34.22
CA TYR A 115 10.99 -26.50 35.64
C TYR A 115 12.08 -25.71 36.36
N ILE A 116 11.68 -24.79 37.26
CA ILE A 116 12.63 -24.07 38.13
C ILE A 116 12.73 -24.82 39.46
N ASP A 117 13.86 -25.47 39.69
CA ASP A 117 14.19 -26.09 40.97
C ASP A 117 14.51 -25.02 42.03
N LYS A 118 13.55 -24.76 42.90
CA LYS A 118 13.65 -23.74 43.98
C LYS A 118 14.65 -24.11 45.08
N SER A 119 15.16 -25.34 45.10
CA SER A 119 16.08 -25.81 46.14
C SER A 119 17.54 -25.37 45.91
N LYS A 120 17.88 -24.92 44.68
CA LYS A 120 19.25 -24.55 44.29
C LYS A 120 19.54 -23.05 44.21
N THR A 121 18.54 -22.17 44.34
CA THR A 121 18.67 -20.71 44.10
C THR A 121 19.34 -19.93 45.24
N LYS A 122 20.17 -20.55 46.08
CA LYS A 122 20.78 -19.86 47.23
C LYS A 122 22.16 -19.26 46.96
N ASN A 123 22.81 -19.60 45.85
CA ASN A 123 24.14 -19.12 45.53
C ASN A 123 24.17 -18.61 44.08
N GLU A 124 24.86 -17.49 43.84
CA GLU A 124 25.22 -16.91 42.53
C GLU A 124 24.37 -15.77 41.95
N PHE A 125 23.79 -14.90 42.79
CA PHE A 125 23.70 -13.48 42.39
C PHE A 125 24.78 -12.71 43.16
N ASN A 126 26.02 -12.82 42.69
CA ASN A 126 27.14 -12.01 43.19
C ASN A 126 26.88 -10.54 42.82
N ALA A 127 26.34 -9.80 43.77
CA ALA A 127 26.39 -8.35 43.80
C ALA A 127 27.87 -7.93 43.98
N ASN A 128 28.61 -7.83 42.87
CA ASN A 128 29.80 -6.97 42.81
C ASN A 128 29.37 -5.66 42.12
N GLY A 129 28.66 -4.84 42.88
CA GLY A 129 28.52 -3.41 42.65
C GLY A 129 29.37 -2.71 43.69
N ASN A 130 30.61 -2.44 43.31
CA ASN A 130 31.65 -1.85 44.15
C ASN A 130 31.24 -0.41 44.50
N GLU A 131 31.38 -0.05 45.78
CA GLU A 131 31.41 1.31 46.30
C GLU A 131 32.54 2.14 45.66
#